data_AF-A0AAD3RV06-F1
#
_entry.id   AF-A0AAD3RV06-F1
#
_cell.length_a   1.000
_cell.length_b   1.000
_cell.length_c   1.000
_cell.angle_alpha   90.00
_cell.angle_beta   90.00
_cell.angle_gamma   90.00
#
_symmetry.space_group_name_H-M   'P 1'
#
loop_
_entity.id
_entity.type
_entity.pdbx_description
1 polymer ?
#
loop_
_entity_poly.entity_id
_entity_poly.type
_entity_poly.pdbx_seq_one_letter_code
_entity_poly.pdbx_strand_id
1 'polypeptide(L)'
;MITPTLAATSYDRVRNVVAPGNHDPQGAASVFSRMMDQVDAAATGAMTGKAETHDLVQSIAQAEIALETVVAMRDKVVEAYQEILRMPV
;
A
#
# COMPACT_ATOMS: atom_id res chain seq x y z
N MET A 1 15.60 -30.75 16.97
CA MET A 1 14.71 -31.23 15.88
C MET A 1 13.90 -30.02 15.41
N ILE A 2 14.36 -29.31 14.37
CA ILE A 2 13.76 -28.05 13.89
C ILE A 2 12.67 -28.41 12.88
N THR A 3 11.43 -28.07 13.22
CA THR A 3 10.21 -28.49 12.54
C THR A 3 10.08 -27.79 11.17
N PRO A 4 10.18 -28.52 10.04
CA PRO A 4 10.14 -27.94 8.68
C PRO A 4 8.76 -27.36 8.31
N THR A 5 7.71 -27.72 9.05
CA THR A 5 6.32 -27.33 8.76
C THR A 5 6.03 -25.85 9.04
N LEU A 6 6.78 -25.19 9.93
CA LEU A 6 6.60 -23.76 10.24
C LEU A 6 7.05 -22.84 9.09
N ALA A 7 8.09 -23.23 8.35
CA ALA A 7 8.59 -22.47 7.21
C ALA A 7 7.69 -22.61 5.98
N ALA A 8 7.01 -23.74 5.81
CA ALA A 8 6.07 -23.93 4.71
C ALA A 8 4.85 -23.01 4.83
N THR A 9 4.31 -22.82 6.04
CA THR A 9 3.12 -21.98 6.29
C THR A 9 3.42 -20.48 6.17
N SER A 10 4.66 -20.06 6.43
CA SER A 10 5.06 -18.67 6.20
C SER A 10 5.23 -18.37 4.72
N TYR A 11 5.78 -19.31 3.95
CA TYR A 11 5.97 -19.15 2.50
C TYR A 11 4.64 -19.11 1.73
N ASP A 12 3.65 -19.90 2.15
CA ASP A 12 2.32 -19.92 1.53
C ASP A 12 1.56 -18.59 1.73
N ARG A 13 1.68 -18.01 2.93
CA ARG A 13 1.07 -16.72 3.25
C ARG A 13 1.67 -15.58 2.44
N VAL A 14 2.99 -15.60 2.19
CA VAL A 14 3.67 -14.62 1.35
C VAL A 14 3.33 -14.84 -0.13
N ARG A 15 3.26 -16.09 -0.59
CA ARG A 15 2.87 -16.42 -1.96
C ARG A 15 1.47 -15.90 -2.31
N ASN A 16 0.52 -15.94 -1.38
CA ASN A 16 -0.85 -15.48 -1.64
C ASN A 16 -0.96 -13.94 -1.71
N VAL A 17 -0.01 -13.22 -1.10
CA VAL A 17 0.12 -11.75 -1.20
C VAL A 17 0.86 -11.34 -2.48
N VAL A 18 1.75 -12.20 -2.99
CA VAL A 18 2.57 -11.95 -4.20
C VAL A 18 1.91 -12.52 -5.47
N ALA A 19 0.82 -13.28 -5.34
CA ALA A 19 0.08 -13.79 -6.49
C ALA A 19 -0.62 -12.64 -7.23
N PRO A 20 -0.37 -12.44 -8.54
CA PRO A 20 -0.75 -11.24 -9.30
C PRO A 20 -2.26 -11.12 -9.63
N GLY A 21 -3.14 -11.72 -8.83
CA GLY A 21 -4.60 -11.72 -9.02
C GLY A 21 -5.43 -11.26 -7.81
N ASN A 22 -4.84 -11.14 -6.62
CA ASN A 22 -5.53 -10.76 -5.39
C ASN A 22 -5.16 -9.34 -4.95
N HIS A 23 -5.36 -8.37 -5.83
CA HIS A 23 -5.33 -6.96 -5.43
C HIS A 23 -6.62 -6.70 -4.66
N ASP A 24 -6.64 -6.92 -3.35
CA ASP A 24 -7.78 -6.51 -2.52
C ASP A 24 -7.72 -4.98 -2.34
N PRO A 25 -8.58 -4.20 -3.03
CA PRO A 25 -8.57 -2.75 -2.89
C PRO A 25 -8.91 -2.31 -1.46
N GLN A 26 -9.61 -3.14 -0.67
CA GLN A 26 -9.95 -2.81 0.72
C GLN A 26 -8.71 -2.92 1.64
N GLY A 27 -7.89 -3.95 1.45
CA GLY A 27 -6.60 -4.09 2.12
C GLY A 27 -5.67 -2.91 1.82
N ALA A 28 -5.53 -2.53 0.55
CA ALA A 28 -4.70 -1.40 0.13
C ALA A 28 -5.21 -0.06 0.72
N ALA A 29 -6.53 0.19 0.68
CA ALA A 29 -7.14 1.38 1.28
C ALA A 29 -6.88 1.49 2.78
N SER A 30 -6.95 0.38 3.52
CA SER A 30 -6.69 0.34 4.97
C SER A 30 -5.22 0.57 5.34
N VAL A 31 -4.29 0.20 4.44
CA VAL A 31 -2.86 0.46 4.62
C VAL A 31 -2.57 1.93 4.33
N PHE A 32 -3.17 2.47 3.27
CA PHE A 32 -3.07 3.88 2.93
C PHE A 32 -3.64 4.79 4.02
N SER A 33 -4.80 4.47 4.60
CA SER A 33 -5.39 5.26 5.69
C SER A 33 -4.47 5.31 6.92
N ARG A 34 -3.91 4.17 7.33
CA ARG A 34 -2.95 4.09 8.44
C ARG A 34 -1.69 4.90 8.18
N MET A 35 -1.26 4.97 6.92
CA MET A 35 -0.10 5.75 6.51
C MET A 35 -0.38 7.25 6.59
N MET A 36 -1.58 7.67 6.17
CA MET A 36 -2.05 9.04 6.35
C MET A 36 -2.13 9.44 7.83
N ASP A 37 -2.65 8.57 8.70
CA ASP A 37 -2.70 8.83 10.14
C ASP A 37 -1.30 9.09 10.73
N GLN A 38 -0.27 8.39 10.23
CA GLN A 38 1.12 8.60 10.65
C GLN A 38 1.68 9.95 10.16
N VAL A 39 1.38 10.35 8.93
CA VAL A 39 1.78 11.65 8.39
C VAL A 39 1.12 12.77 9.19
N ASP A 40 -0.16 12.65 9.53
CA ASP A 40 -0.88 13.65 10.33
C ASP A 40 -0.32 13.78 11.75
N ALA A 41 0.05 12.65 12.38
CA ALA A 41 0.69 12.65 13.68
C ALA A 41 2.07 13.34 13.63
N ALA A 42 2.87 13.05 12.61
CA ALA A 42 4.18 13.68 12.40
C ALA A 42 4.04 15.18 12.08
N ALA A 43 3.06 15.57 11.26
CA ALA A 43 2.79 16.96 10.91
C ALA A 43 2.35 17.77 12.13
N THR A 44 1.46 17.21 12.95
CA THR A 44 1.03 17.83 14.21
C THR A 44 2.18 17.97 15.21
N GLY A 45 3.03 16.95 15.29
CA GLY A 45 4.25 17.00 16.10
C GLY A 45 5.20 18.10 15.63
N ALA A 46 5.42 18.22 14.32
CA ALA A 46 6.30 19.24 13.74
C ALA A 46 5.75 20.66 13.95
N MET A 47 4.44 20.86 13.75
CA MET A 47 3.79 22.16 14.00
C MET A 47 3.85 22.60 15.46
N THR A 48 3.84 21.64 16.40
CA THR A 48 3.93 21.93 17.85
C THR A 48 5.38 21.97 18.35
N GLY A 49 6.37 21.79 17.47
CA GLY A 49 7.79 21.73 17.83
C GLY A 49 8.18 20.49 18.66
N LYS A 50 7.31 19.48 18.72
CA LYS A 50 7.49 18.24 19.48
C LYS A 50 8.06 17.09 18.65
N ALA A 51 7.93 17.16 17.33
CA ALA A 51 8.55 16.24 16.39
C ALA A 51 9.50 17.02 15.49
N GLU A 52 10.62 16.38 15.15
CA GLU A 52 11.62 16.99 14.28
C GLU A 52 11.09 17.07 12.85
N THR A 53 11.43 18.14 12.13
CA THR A 53 11.01 18.31 10.71
C THR A 53 11.52 17.17 9.82
N HIS A 54 12.61 16.50 10.21
CA HIS A 54 13.13 15.33 9.50
C HIS A 54 12.19 14.12 9.58
N ASP A 55 11.50 13.91 10.71
CA ASP A 55 10.53 12.82 10.89
C ASP A 55 9.32 13.02 9.97
N LEU A 56 8.88 14.27 9.81
CA LEU A 56 7.82 14.64 8.88
C LEU A 56 8.23 14.33 7.44
N VAL A 57 9.42 14.77 7.01
CA VAL A 57 9.91 14.50 5.65
C VAL A 57 10.05 13.00 5.39
N GLN A 58 10.53 12.23 6.37
CA GLN A 58 10.60 10.78 6.26
C GLN A 58 9.21 10.14 6.12
N SER A 59 8.22 10.59 6.89
CA SER A 59 6.84 10.07 6.79
C SER A 59 6.20 10.38 5.42
N ILE A 60 6.48 11.57 4.87
CA ILE A 60 6.00 11.97 3.54
C ILE A 60 6.67 11.13 2.45
N ALA A 61 7.99 10.91 2.54
CA ALA A 61 8.71 10.08 1.58
C ALA A 61 8.19 8.63 1.57
N GLN A 62 7.79 8.09 2.71
CA GLN A 62 7.15 6.78 2.77
C GLN A 62 5.76 6.80 2.11
N ALA A 63 4.97 7.85 2.36
CA ALA A 63 3.64 8.00 1.77
C ALA A 63 3.67 8.16 0.24
N GLU A 64 4.74 8.74 -0.33
CA GLU A 64 4.93 8.90 -1.77
C GLU A 64 4.93 7.55 -2.52
N ILE A 65 5.62 6.54 -1.98
CA ILE A 65 5.68 5.19 -2.58
C ILE A 65 4.29 4.52 -2.59
N ALA A 66 3.52 4.73 -1.52
CA ALA A 66 2.16 4.21 -1.44
C ALA A 66 1.23 4.92 -2.44
N LEU A 67 1.38 6.24 -2.60
CA LEU A 67 0.62 7.02 -3.57
C LEU A 67 0.89 6.57 -5.01
N GLU A 68 2.15 6.34 -5.36
CA GLU A 68 2.55 5.83 -6.69
C GLU A 68 1.85 4.49 -7.00
N THR A 69 1.77 3.61 -6.00
CA THR A 69 1.08 2.32 -6.12
C THR A 69 -0.43 2.50 -6.35
N VAL A 70 -1.06 3.44 -5.64
CA VAL A 70 -2.49 3.76 -5.82
C VAL A 70 -2.76 4.34 -7.21
N VAL A 71 -1.87 5.21 -7.72
CA VAL A 71 -1.97 5.75 -9.08
C VAL A 71 -1.84 4.63 -10.11
N ALA A 72 -0.89 3.71 -9.94
CA ALA A 72 -0.75 2.55 -10.81
C ALA A 72 -2.02 1.67 -10.82
N MET A 73 -2.66 1.46 -9.66
CA MET A 73 -3.94 0.76 -9.59
C MET A 73 -5.06 1.52 -10.31
N ARG A 74 -5.14 2.84 -10.14
CA ARG A 74 -6.11 3.68 -10.86
C ARG A 74 -5.96 3.54 -12.37
N ASP A 75 -4.73 3.60 -12.86
CA ASP A 75 -4.46 3.51 -14.31
C ASP A 75 -4.83 2.12 -14.85
N LYS A 76 -4.55 1.05 -14.10
CA LYS A 76 -4.96 -0.33 -14.45
C LYS A 76 -6.48 -0.51 -14.48
N VAL A 77 -7.19 0.09 -13.52
CA VAL A 77 -8.66 0.05 -13.51
C VAL A 77 -9.21 0.80 -14.73
N VAL A 78 -8.66 1.98 -15.04
CA VAL A 78 -9.05 2.77 -16.21
C VAL A 78 -8.79 2.02 -17.52
N GLU A 79 -7.65 1.33 -17.64
CA GLU A 79 -7.32 0.49 -18.79
C GLU A 79 -8.35 -0.63 -18.99
N ALA A 80 -8.69 -1.36 -17.91
CA ALA A 80 -9.69 -2.43 -17.95
C ALA A 80 -11.08 -1.92 -18.36
N TYR A 81 -11.50 -0.75 -17.87
CA TYR A 81 -12.75 -0.12 -18.30
C TYR A 81 -12.74 0.24 -19.78
N GLN A 82 -11.63 0.78 -20.29
CA GLN A 82 -11.50 1.10 -21.71
C GLN A 82 -11.49 -0.14 -22.60
N GLU A 83 -10.94 -1.26 -22.13
CA GLU A 83 -10.92 -2.52 -22.87
C GLU A 83 -12.32 -3.15 -22.97
N ILE A 84 -13.11 -3.12 -21.88
CA ILE A 84 -14.53 -3.55 -21.89
C ILE A 84 -15.33 -2.74 -22.92
N LEU A 85 -15.09 -1.42 -23.01
CA LEU A 85 -15.78 -0.55 -23.96
C LEU A 85 -15.31 -0.71 -25.42
N ARG A 86 -14.10 -1.25 -25.63
CA ARG A 86 -13.52 -1.49 -26.96
C ARG A 86 -13.91 -2.84 -27.54
N MET A 87 -14.50 -3.75 -26.77
CA MET A 87 -15.13 -4.94 -27.33
C MET A 87 -16.43 -4.51 -28.04
N PRO A 88 -16.54 -4.68 -29.37
CA PRO A 88 -17.84 -4.59 -30.02
C PRO A 88 -18.72 -5.73 -29.47
N VAL A 89 -19.96 -5.39 -29.12
CA VAL A 89 -21.03 -6.37 -28.85
C VAL A 89 -21.37 -7.18 -30.10
#